data_AF-A0A3D1GTV8-F1
#
_entry.id   AF-A0A3D1GTV8-F1
#
_cell.length_a   1.000
_cell.length_b   1.000
_cell.length_c   1.000
_cell.angle_alpha   90.00
_cell.angle_beta   90.00
_cell.angle_gamma   90.00
#
_symmetry.space_group_name_H-M   'P 1'
#
loop_
_entity.id
_entity.type
_entity.pdbx_description
1 polymer ?
#
loop_
_entity_poly.entity_id
_entity_poly.type
_entity_poly.pdbx_seq_one_letter_code
_entity_poly.pdbx_strand_id
1 'polypeptide(L)' 'MSAHHTTSEPQSQQSTFGEVSHVPAGTSRVSCDGGGGALGHPQIWLTLTTGPGGAAQATCPYCSRQFISS' A
#
# COMPACT_ATOMS: atom_id res chain seq x y z
N MET A 1 3.42 12.41 -47.51
CA MET A 1 4.77 12.22 -46.95
C MET A 1 4.75 12.64 -45.49
N SER A 2 4.95 11.64 -44.62
CA SER A 2 5.31 11.67 -43.20
C SER A 2 4.38 12.37 -42.19
N ALA A 3 3.69 11.52 -41.45
CA ALA A 3 2.92 11.82 -40.25
C ALA A 3 3.84 12.17 -39.07
N HIS A 4 3.52 13.25 -38.37
CA HIS A 4 4.07 13.60 -37.06
C HIS A 4 3.18 12.96 -35.98
N HIS A 5 3.51 11.73 -35.57
CA HIS A 5 3.07 11.20 -34.29
C HIS A 5 4.00 11.75 -33.21
N THR A 6 3.50 12.70 -32.42
CA THR A 6 4.12 13.04 -31.15
C THR A 6 3.83 11.88 -30.19
N THR A 7 4.84 11.07 -29.90
CA THR A 7 4.78 10.09 -28.82
C THR A 7 4.70 10.88 -27.52
N SER A 8 3.51 10.98 -26.96
CA SER A 8 3.30 11.35 -25.57
C SER A 8 3.95 10.28 -24.70
N GLU A 9 5.03 10.65 -24.01
CA GLU A 9 5.65 9.84 -22.97
C GLU A 9 4.57 9.41 -21.96
N PRO A 10 4.34 8.11 -21.73
CA PRO A 10 3.46 7.72 -20.65
C PRO A 10 4.20 8.09 -19.36
N GLN A 11 3.60 9.01 -18.61
CA GLN A 11 4.02 9.47 -17.29
C GLN A 11 4.74 8.37 -16.53
N SER A 12 5.98 8.70 -16.17
CA SER A 12 6.75 8.19 -15.05
C SER A 12 5.83 7.87 -13.87
N GLN A 13 5.31 6.64 -13.83
CA GLN A 13 4.68 6.06 -12.65
C GLN A 13 5.82 5.80 -11.68
N GLN A 14 6.20 6.85 -10.95
CA GLN A 14 7.35 6.85 -10.06
C GLN A 14 7.12 5.85 -8.92
N SER A 15 7.59 4.63 -9.17
CA SER A 15 8.21 3.73 -8.21
C SER A 15 7.36 3.39 -6.98
N THR A 16 6.50 2.40 -7.18
CA THR A 16 5.78 1.63 -6.16
C THR A 16 6.76 0.88 -5.22
N PHE A 17 7.27 1.56 -4.20
CA PHE A 17 7.91 0.91 -3.06
C PHE A 17 6.88 0.74 -1.93
N GLY A 18 6.13 -0.36 -2.00
CA GLY A 18 5.12 -0.76 -1.01
C GLY A 18 3.91 0.16 -0.98
N GLU A 19 2.73 -0.36 -1.34
CA GLU A 19 1.50 0.41 -1.18
C GLU A 19 1.31 0.79 0.31
N VAL A 20 1.11 2.09 0.58
CA VAL A 20 0.80 2.59 1.93
C VAL A 20 -0.70 2.77 2.06
N SER A 21 -1.31 2.02 2.96
CA SER A 21 -2.73 2.13 3.32
C SER A 21 -2.90 2.90 4.63
N HIS A 22 -3.54 4.06 4.55
CA HIS A 22 -3.95 4.81 5.73
C HIS A 22 -5.21 4.19 6.34
N VAL A 23 -5.19 4.00 7.66
CA VAL A 23 -6.35 3.51 8.43
C VAL A 23 -6.71 4.56 9.49
N PRO A 24 -7.95 4.54 10.02
CA PRO A 24 -8.40 5.54 10.98
C PRO A 24 -7.49 5.62 12.21
N ALA A 25 -7.33 6.84 12.75
CA ALA A 25 -6.61 7.06 13.99
C ALA A 25 -7.20 6.22 15.14
N GLY A 26 -6.33 5.65 15.98
CA GLY A 26 -6.73 4.76 17.07
C GLY A 26 -6.95 3.31 16.66
N THR A 27 -6.71 2.95 15.39
CA THR A 27 -6.80 1.55 14.94
C THR A 27 -5.61 0.75 15.48
N SER A 28 -5.88 -0.23 16.33
CA SER A 28 -4.83 -1.13 16.87
C SER A 28 -4.62 -2.39 16.02
N ARG A 29 -5.57 -2.73 15.13
CA ARG A 29 -5.52 -3.97 14.34
C ARG A 29 -6.16 -3.78 12.97
N VAL A 30 -5.55 -4.35 11.94
CA VAL A 30 -6.05 -4.32 10.55
C VAL A 30 -6.01 -5.71 9.93
N SER A 31 -6.96 -6.01 9.06
CA SER A 31 -6.94 -7.20 8.21
C SER A 31 -6.27 -6.88 6.87
N CYS A 32 -5.46 -7.80 6.36
CA CYS A 32 -4.87 -7.71 5.04
C CYS A 32 -5.06 -9.03 4.30
N ASP A 33 -5.54 -8.95 3.05
CA ASP A 33 -5.76 -10.06 2.13
C ASP A 33 -5.05 -9.85 0.78
N GLY A 34 -4.24 -8.80 0.66
CA GLY A 34 -3.50 -8.47 -0.56
C GLY A 34 -4.34 -7.88 -1.71
N GLY A 35 -5.55 -7.39 -1.46
CA GLY A 35 -6.43 -6.82 -2.50
C GLY A 35 -7.57 -7.74 -2.95
N GLY A 36 -7.77 -8.85 -2.22
CA GLY A 36 -8.84 -9.81 -2.45
C GLY A 36 -8.62 -10.74 -3.65
N GLY A 37 -9.26 -11.91 -3.61
CA GLY A 37 -9.23 -12.88 -4.71
C GLY A 37 -7.92 -13.67 -4.84
N ALA A 38 -7.70 -14.24 -6.02
CA ALA A 38 -6.64 -15.25 -6.24
C ALA A 38 -5.20 -14.70 -6.26
N LEU A 39 -5.02 -13.40 -6.48
CA LEU A 39 -3.70 -12.76 -6.53
C LEU A 39 -3.26 -12.16 -5.18
N GLY A 40 -4.12 -12.21 -4.17
CA GLY A 40 -3.81 -11.77 -2.83
C GLY A 40 -3.05 -12.82 -2.01
N HIS A 41 -3.32 -12.84 -0.71
CA HIS A 41 -2.83 -13.87 0.21
C HIS A 41 -3.94 -14.24 1.22
N PRO A 42 -3.80 -15.34 1.98
CA PRO A 42 -4.74 -15.65 3.04
C PRO A 42 -4.93 -14.44 3.97
N GLN A 43 -6.18 -14.16 4.35
CA GLN A 43 -6.48 -13.05 5.24
C GLN A 43 -5.71 -13.24 6.55
N ILE A 44 -4.89 -12.24 6.88
CA ILE A 44 -4.20 -12.15 8.17
C ILE A 44 -4.60 -10.88 8.89
N TRP A 45 -4.31 -10.86 10.20
CA TRP A 45 -4.49 -9.69 11.02
C TRP A 45 -3.16 -9.18 11.52
N LEU A 46 -2.90 -7.90 11.31
CA LEU A 46 -1.71 -7.20 11.76
C LEU A 46 -2.06 -6.32 12.95
N THR A 47 -1.24 -6.36 14.00
CA THR A 47 -1.31 -5.43 15.12
C THR A 47 -0.47 -4.21 14.77
N LEU A 48 -1.05 -3.01 14.85
CA LEU A 48 -0.32 -1.76 14.64
C LEU A 48 0.40 -1.39 15.93
N THR A 49 1.70 -1.19 15.83
CA THR A 49 2.53 -0.80 16.97
C THR A 49 2.71 0.71 16.96
N THR A 50 2.32 1.38 18.05
CA THR A 50 2.51 2.83 18.21
C THR A 50 3.99 3.16 18.32
N GLY A 51 4.48 3.97 17.39
CA GLY A 51 5.82 4.53 17.40
C GLY A 51 5.88 5.92 18.03
N PRO A 52 7.06 6.56 18.00
CA PRO A 52 7.22 7.94 18.45
C PRO A 52 6.26 8.89 17.73
N GLY A 53 5.69 9.85 18.46
CA GLY A 53 4.74 10.81 17.89
C GLY A 53 3.29 10.31 17.74
N GLY A 54 2.98 9.11 18.25
CA GLY A 54 1.59 8.61 18.35
C GLY A 54 1.07 7.90 17.10
N ALA A 55 1.82 7.89 16.01
CA ALA A 55 1.47 7.11 14.82
C ALA A 55 1.68 5.61 15.09
N ALA A 56 0.73 4.77 14.66
CA ALA A 56 0.85 3.33 14.73
C ALA A 56 1.03 2.73 13.34
N GLN A 57 1.89 1.72 13.19
CA GLN A 57 2.17 1.12 11.89
C GLN A 57 2.37 -0.40 11.95
N ALA A 58 2.14 -1.05 10.82
CA ALA A 58 2.46 -2.46 10.59
C ALA A 58 2.74 -2.75 9.10
N THR A 59 3.57 -3.74 8.81
CA THR A 59 3.87 -4.17 7.43
C THR A 59 3.35 -5.58 7.20
N CYS A 60 2.61 -5.80 6.11
CA CYS A 60 2.18 -7.14 5.73
C CYS A 60 3.39 -7.97 5.22
N PRO A 61 3.64 -9.17 5.76
CA PRO A 61 4.75 -10.01 5.33
C PRO A 61 4.56 -10.64 3.94
N TYR A 62 3.35 -10.58 3.37
CA TYR A 62 3.03 -11.22 2.08
C TYR A 62 3.10 -10.24 0.91
N CYS A 63 2.35 -9.15 0.98
CA CYS A 63 2.24 -8.19 -0.11
C CYS A 63 3.04 -6.90 0.12
N SER A 64 3.87 -6.86 1.18
CA SER A 64 4.71 -5.72 1.59
C SER A 64 3.98 -4.37 1.75
N ARG A 65 2.64 -4.40 1.80
CA ARG A 65 1.78 -3.25 2.06
C ARG A 65 2.00 -2.74 3.49
N GLN A 66 2.21 -1.43 3.62
CA GLN A 66 2.35 -0.75 4.92
C GLN A 66 1.02 -0.17 5.36
N PHE A 67 0.69 -0.32 6.63
CA PHE A 67 -0.50 0.25 7.24
C PHE A 67 -0.09 1.32 8.24
N ILE A 68 -0.70 2.50 8.16
CA ILE A 68 -0.41 3.63 9.04
C ILE A 68 -1.74 4.14 9.65
N SER A 69 -1.79 4.22 10.98
CA SER A 69 -2.83 4.86 11.78
C SER A 69 -2.28 6.15 12.36
N SER A 70 -2.73 7.29 11.85
CA SER A 70 -2.36 8.65 12.28
C SER A 70 -3.57 9.55 12.36
#